data_AF-A0A414S4F7-F1
#
_entry.id   AF-A0A414S4F7-F1
#
_cell.length_a   1.000
_cell.length_b   1.000
_cell.length_c   1.000
_cell.angle_alpha   90.00
_cell.angle_beta   90.00
_cell.angle_gamma   90.00
#
_symmetry.space_group_name_H-M   'P 1'
#
loop_
_entity.id
_entity.type
_entity.pdbx_description
1 polymer ?
#
loop_
_entity_poly.entity_id
_entity_poly.type
_entity_poly.pdbx_seq_one_letter_code
_entity_poly.pdbx_strand_id
1 'polypeptide(L)'
;MIQYKKFTKAQAREFIKNMDELPEAAFEDVLAQWSEFAVIGFDESYNNLRKKVIETYREYKDAGGYEIDIRIGLCLYEELSVKNGFTNVLANDDDIWRYLSCKVFPDITYLRYPPSKTDKNEGHRLNTKRFYSHTRRIWLKTLWWYIHLSWQGTKISTYKIIKDYGTDTISDFIERPGKGYRLDLYRALMREYSKVPMKSSNLFNRIQKQNLVNCRSVEPALTEGAEDGYAKRLIEQSID
;
A
#
# COMPACT_ATOMS: atom_id res chain seq x y z
N MET A 1 11.17 -18.83 -8.91
CA MET A 1 11.27 -17.95 -7.72
C MET A 1 11.58 -16.56 -8.21
N ILE A 2 10.97 -15.51 -7.64
CA ILE A 2 11.19 -14.13 -8.10
C ILE A 2 12.63 -13.72 -7.76
N GLN A 3 13.34 -13.17 -8.74
CA GLN A 3 14.64 -12.54 -8.49
C GLN A 3 14.40 -11.07 -8.17
N TYR A 4 14.36 -10.73 -6.87
CA TYR A 4 14.04 -9.37 -6.45
C TYR A 4 15.06 -8.36 -6.95
N LYS A 5 14.69 -7.62 -7.99
CA LYS A 5 15.50 -6.53 -8.56
C LYS A 5 15.30 -5.25 -7.76
N LYS A 6 16.31 -4.40 -7.84
CA LYS A 6 16.33 -3.08 -7.20
C LYS A 6 16.34 -1.99 -8.26
N PHE A 7 15.63 -0.90 -7.97
CA PHE A 7 15.61 0.31 -8.78
C PHE A 7 15.82 1.50 -7.86
N THR A 8 16.99 2.12 -7.93
CA THR A 8 17.35 3.19 -7.00
C THR A 8 16.45 4.40 -7.17
N LYS A 9 16.39 5.28 -6.16
CA LYS A 9 15.66 6.56 -6.27
C LYS A 9 16.11 7.38 -7.49
N ALA A 10 17.40 7.35 -7.84
CA ALA A 10 17.93 8.07 -8.99
C ALA A 10 17.45 7.44 -10.32
N GLN A 11 17.47 6.11 -10.43
CA GLN A 11 16.94 5.41 -11.60
C GLN A 11 15.44 5.62 -11.77
N ALA A 12 14.69 5.64 -10.66
CA ALA A 12 13.26 5.93 -10.65
C ALA A 12 12.96 7.37 -11.07
N ARG A 13 13.76 8.34 -10.62
CA ARG A 13 13.67 9.72 -11.11
C ARG A 13 13.94 9.81 -12.61
N GLU A 14 14.99 9.15 -13.09
CA GLU A 14 15.32 9.12 -14.52
C GLU A 14 14.22 8.49 -15.35
N PHE A 15 13.58 7.42 -14.85
CA PHE A 15 12.42 6.82 -15.50
C PHE A 15 11.27 7.83 -15.68
N ILE A 16 10.94 8.61 -14.66
CA ILE A 16 9.90 9.65 -14.77
C ILE A 16 10.33 10.74 -15.74
N LYS A 17 11.57 11.23 -15.62
CA LYS A 17 12.13 12.24 -16.51
C LYS A 17 12.05 11.81 -17.97
N ASN A 18 12.41 10.57 -18.28
CA ASN A 18 12.31 10.03 -19.63
C ASN A 18 10.87 10.03 -20.15
N MET A 19 9.86 9.81 -19.29
CA MET A 19 8.44 9.86 -19.67
C MET A 19 7.97 11.30 -19.92
N ASP A 20 8.48 12.24 -19.13
CA ASP A 20 8.20 13.67 -19.28
C ASP A 20 8.80 14.23 -20.59
N GLU A 21 9.97 13.73 -20.98
CA GLU A 21 10.70 14.14 -22.19
C GLU A 21 10.19 13.46 -23.49
N LEU A 22 9.28 12.48 -23.41
CA LEU A 22 8.70 11.86 -24.60
C LEU A 22 7.92 12.88 -25.46
N PRO A 23 8.02 12.82 -26.79
CA PRO A 23 7.05 13.50 -27.66
C PRO A 23 5.63 13.08 -27.32
N GLU A 24 4.66 13.99 -27.45
CA GLU A 24 3.25 13.73 -27.09
C GLU A 24 2.71 12.43 -27.70
N ALA A 25 2.93 12.21 -29.00
CA ALA A 25 2.49 11.00 -29.69
C ALA A 25 3.08 9.72 -29.09
N ALA A 26 4.37 9.74 -28.70
CA ALA A 26 5.01 8.58 -28.10
C ALA A 26 4.51 8.32 -26.67
N PHE A 27 4.14 9.38 -25.93
CA PHE A 27 3.54 9.22 -24.61
C PHE A 27 2.12 8.65 -24.71
N GLU A 28 1.31 9.11 -25.66
CA GLU A 28 -0.01 8.54 -25.93
C GLU A 28 0.06 7.06 -26.33
N ASP A 29 1.06 6.65 -27.12
CA ASP A 29 1.30 5.24 -27.43
C ASP A 29 1.60 4.41 -26.17
N VAL A 30 2.37 4.97 -25.22
CA VAL A 30 2.62 4.33 -23.91
C VAL A 30 1.32 4.20 -23.11
N LEU A 31 0.47 5.23 -23.10
CA LEU A 31 -0.82 5.19 -22.41
C LEU A 31 -1.76 4.16 -23.04
N ALA A 32 -1.79 4.05 -24.36
CA ALA A 32 -2.55 3.03 -25.08
C ALA A 32 -2.10 1.63 -24.66
N GLN A 33 -0.79 1.36 -24.64
CA GLN A 33 -0.24 0.08 -24.17
C GLN A 33 -0.59 -0.19 -22.70
N TRP A 34 -0.48 0.80 -21.82
CA TRP A 34 -0.83 0.65 -20.40
C TRP A 34 -2.32 0.38 -20.18
N SER A 35 -3.19 0.94 -21.03
CA SER A 35 -4.63 0.65 -20.98
C SER A 35 -4.96 -0.82 -21.27
N GLU A 36 -4.12 -1.49 -22.06
CA GLU A 36 -4.20 -2.92 -22.37
C GLU A 36 -3.39 -3.80 -21.39
N PHE A 37 -2.76 -3.18 -20.39
CA PHE A 37 -1.82 -3.81 -19.45
C PHE A 37 -0.59 -4.41 -20.15
N ALA A 38 -0.18 -3.83 -21.27
CA ALA A 38 1.04 -4.16 -21.98
C ALA A 38 2.21 -3.36 -21.40
N VAL A 39 3.14 -4.07 -20.75
CA VAL A 39 4.38 -3.51 -20.21
C VAL A 39 5.51 -4.45 -20.60
N ILE A 40 6.62 -3.90 -21.08
CA ILE A 40 7.81 -4.63 -21.52
C ILE A 40 9.04 -4.20 -20.73
N GLY A 41 10.10 -5.00 -20.79
CA GLY A 41 11.42 -4.63 -20.25
C GLY A 41 11.58 -4.78 -18.74
N PHE A 42 10.77 -5.62 -18.09
CA PHE A 42 11.00 -6.09 -16.72
C PHE A 42 11.47 -7.56 -16.72
N ASP A 43 12.07 -7.99 -15.62
CA ASP A 43 12.62 -9.35 -15.48
C ASP A 43 11.51 -10.42 -15.51
N GLU A 44 11.68 -11.45 -16.34
CA GLU A 44 10.67 -12.49 -16.58
C GLU A 44 10.25 -13.25 -15.32
N SER A 45 11.07 -13.27 -14.26
CA SER A 45 10.70 -13.91 -12.99
C SER A 45 9.48 -13.27 -12.33
N TYR A 46 9.09 -12.05 -12.74
CA TYR A 46 7.89 -11.36 -12.30
C TYR A 46 6.62 -11.70 -13.10
N ASN A 47 6.71 -12.46 -14.20
CA ASN A 47 5.57 -12.74 -15.08
C ASN A 47 4.36 -13.33 -14.33
N ASN A 48 4.58 -14.29 -13.43
CA ASN A 48 3.50 -14.92 -12.66
C ASN A 48 2.87 -13.94 -11.65
N LEU A 49 3.70 -13.16 -10.93
CA LEU A 49 3.21 -12.13 -10.01
C LEU A 49 2.39 -11.09 -10.78
N ARG A 50 2.93 -10.60 -11.90
CA ARG A 50 2.26 -9.61 -12.74
C ARG A 50 0.93 -10.14 -13.24
N LYS A 51 0.88 -11.34 -13.79
CA LYS A 51 -0.36 -11.97 -14.26
C LYS A 51 -1.45 -11.95 -13.18
N LYS A 52 -1.17 -12.46 -11.98
CA LYS A 52 -2.15 -12.54 -10.88
C LYS A 52 -2.62 -11.17 -10.40
N VAL A 53 -1.71 -10.20 -10.28
CA VAL A 53 -2.05 -8.84 -9.85
C VAL A 53 -2.87 -8.11 -10.93
N ILE A 54 -2.55 -8.29 -12.22
CA ILE A 54 -3.33 -7.72 -13.33
C ILE A 54 -4.71 -8.36 -13.43
N GLU A 55 -4.83 -9.68 -13.28
CA GLU A 55 -6.12 -10.38 -13.21
C GLU A 55 -6.97 -9.81 -12.06
N THR A 56 -6.38 -9.63 -10.88
CA THR A 56 -7.04 -8.99 -9.73
C THR A 56 -7.45 -7.55 -10.04
N TYR A 57 -6.58 -6.75 -10.66
CA TYR A 57 -6.92 -5.38 -11.05
C TYR A 57 -8.10 -5.35 -12.02
N ARG A 58 -8.10 -6.21 -13.04
CA ARG A 58 -9.16 -6.30 -14.06
C ARG A 58 -10.52 -6.67 -13.45
N GLU A 59 -10.54 -7.58 -12.48
CA GLU A 59 -11.75 -8.02 -11.80
C GLU A 59 -12.38 -6.91 -10.95
N TYR A 60 -11.56 -6.06 -10.31
CA TYR A 60 -12.04 -5.09 -9.31
C TYR A 60 -11.90 -3.62 -9.72
N LYS A 61 -11.45 -3.30 -10.94
CA LYS A 61 -11.24 -1.90 -11.39
C LYS A 61 -12.48 -1.01 -11.27
N ASP A 62 -13.66 -1.60 -11.44
CA ASP A 62 -14.94 -0.89 -11.43
C ASP A 62 -15.63 -0.94 -10.03
N ALA A 63 -15.03 -1.64 -9.06
CA ALA A 63 -15.58 -1.81 -7.70
C ALA A 63 -15.31 -0.62 -6.76
N GLY A 64 -14.64 0.43 -7.25
CA GLY A 64 -14.29 1.63 -6.50
C GLY A 64 -12.87 1.61 -5.93
N GLY A 65 -12.37 2.81 -5.61
CA GLY A 65 -10.95 3.02 -5.31
C GLY A 65 -10.43 2.27 -4.08
N TYR A 66 -11.25 2.06 -3.05
CA TYR A 66 -10.81 1.35 -1.85
C TYR A 66 -10.84 -0.18 -2.04
N GLU A 67 -11.88 -0.71 -2.68
CA GLU A 67 -12.01 -2.15 -2.90
C GLU A 67 -10.86 -2.67 -3.78
N ILE A 68 -10.53 -1.97 -4.87
CA ILE A 68 -9.39 -2.33 -5.72
C ILE A 68 -8.06 -2.31 -4.94
N ASP A 69 -7.86 -1.31 -4.08
CA ASP A 69 -6.66 -1.17 -3.24
C ASP A 69 -6.51 -2.37 -2.29
N ILE A 70 -7.59 -2.79 -1.62
CA ILE A 70 -7.55 -3.97 -0.73
C ILE A 70 -7.26 -5.24 -1.53
N ARG A 71 -7.95 -5.44 -2.66
CA ARG A 71 -7.85 -6.68 -3.46
C ARG A 71 -6.44 -6.87 -3.99
N ILE A 72 -5.85 -5.81 -4.53
CA ILE A 72 -4.46 -5.80 -4.97
C ILE A 72 -3.52 -6.03 -3.79
N GLY A 73 -3.74 -5.34 -2.66
CA GLY A 73 -2.93 -5.53 -1.46
C GLY A 73 -2.92 -6.98 -0.97
N LEU A 74 -4.08 -7.64 -0.93
CA LEU A 74 -4.22 -9.04 -0.52
C LEU A 74 -3.50 -9.97 -1.50
N CYS A 75 -3.66 -9.75 -2.82
CA CYS A 75 -2.94 -10.49 -3.84
C CYS A 75 -1.42 -10.32 -3.69
N LEU A 76 -0.94 -9.07 -3.59
CA LEU A 76 0.47 -8.76 -3.37
C LEU A 76 1.01 -9.45 -2.12
N TYR A 77 0.28 -9.43 -1.00
CA TYR A 77 0.75 -10.00 0.25
C TYR A 77 0.86 -11.53 0.21
N GLU A 78 -0.06 -12.21 -0.48
CA GLU A 78 0.02 -13.67 -0.67
C GLU A 78 1.20 -14.06 -1.57
N GLU A 79 1.38 -13.34 -2.68
CA GLU A 79 2.44 -13.64 -3.66
C GLU A 79 3.83 -13.16 -3.20
N LEU A 80 3.91 -12.04 -2.49
CA LEU A 80 5.13 -11.51 -1.88
C LEU A 80 5.14 -11.89 -0.40
N SER A 81 5.27 -13.19 -0.13
CA SER A 81 5.30 -13.74 1.22
C SER A 81 6.61 -14.46 1.53
N VAL A 82 6.84 -14.77 2.80
CA VAL A 82 8.01 -15.54 3.27
C VAL A 82 8.12 -16.88 2.54
N LYS A 83 6.99 -17.51 2.19
CA LYS A 83 6.95 -18.77 1.41
C LYS A 83 7.60 -18.64 0.04
N ASN A 84 7.58 -17.43 -0.55
CA ASN A 84 8.18 -17.11 -1.84
C ASN A 84 9.53 -16.38 -1.70
N GLY A 85 10.12 -16.37 -0.50
CA GLY A 85 11.39 -15.72 -0.21
C GLY A 85 11.30 -14.23 0.07
N PHE A 86 10.09 -13.64 0.14
CA PHE A 86 9.91 -12.23 0.46
C PHE A 86 9.84 -12.01 1.98
N THR A 87 10.96 -11.55 2.56
CA THR A 87 11.06 -11.29 4.00
C THR A 87 10.72 -9.84 4.33
N ASN A 88 10.50 -9.53 5.61
CA ASN A 88 10.30 -8.15 6.07
C ASN A 88 11.51 -7.24 5.76
N VAL A 89 12.72 -7.80 5.65
CA VAL A 89 13.91 -7.05 5.21
C VAL A 89 13.75 -6.57 3.77
N LEU A 90 13.31 -7.46 2.87
CA LEU A 90 13.02 -7.11 1.47
C LEU A 90 11.80 -6.19 1.36
N ALA A 91 10.76 -6.44 2.15
CA ALA A 91 9.57 -5.58 2.18
C ALA A 91 9.86 -4.16 2.71
N ASN A 92 10.94 -3.96 3.45
CA ASN A 92 11.36 -2.63 3.88
C ASN A 92 12.22 -1.90 2.82
N ASP A 93 12.84 -2.63 1.90
CA ASP A 93 13.73 -2.08 0.86
C ASP A 93 12.94 -1.30 -0.21
N ASP A 94 13.09 0.02 -0.19
CA ASP A 94 12.41 0.91 -1.12
C ASP A 94 12.78 0.68 -2.59
N ASP A 95 13.98 0.21 -2.88
CA ASP A 95 14.42 0.03 -4.27
C ASP A 95 13.70 -1.14 -4.94
N ILE A 96 13.28 -2.15 -4.17
CA ILE A 96 12.43 -3.23 -4.68
C ILE A 96 11.05 -2.68 -5.05
N TRP A 97 10.47 -1.84 -4.20
CA TRP A 97 9.16 -1.24 -4.47
C TRP A 97 9.18 -0.28 -5.64
N ARG A 98 10.27 0.48 -5.81
CA ARG A 98 10.51 1.32 -6.99
C ARG A 98 10.63 0.49 -8.26
N TYR A 99 11.27 -0.68 -8.21
CA TYR A 99 11.32 -1.59 -9.35
C TYR A 99 9.91 -2.08 -9.70
N LEU A 100 9.15 -2.51 -8.69
CA LEU A 100 7.77 -2.96 -8.88
C LEU A 100 6.89 -1.86 -9.51
N SER A 101 6.94 -0.63 -8.99
CA SER A 101 6.09 0.47 -9.49
C SER A 101 6.54 1.02 -10.84
N CYS A 102 7.84 1.20 -11.09
CA CYS A 102 8.34 1.82 -12.32
C CYS A 102 8.54 0.84 -13.48
N LYS A 103 8.79 -0.45 -13.20
CA LYS A 103 9.11 -1.45 -14.23
C LYS A 103 8.07 -2.55 -14.36
N VAL A 104 7.57 -3.08 -13.25
CA VAL A 104 6.65 -4.23 -13.30
C VAL A 104 5.19 -3.81 -13.42
N PHE A 105 4.79 -2.72 -12.77
CA PHE A 105 3.40 -2.25 -12.67
C PHE A 105 3.24 -0.74 -12.92
N PRO A 106 3.93 -0.13 -13.90
CA PRO A 106 3.76 1.30 -14.16
C PRO A 106 2.35 1.62 -14.68
N ASP A 107 1.76 0.69 -15.44
CA ASP A 107 0.42 0.75 -15.96
C ASP A 107 -0.64 0.90 -14.87
N ILE A 108 -0.80 -0.09 -13.99
CA ILE A 108 -1.85 -0.05 -12.96
C ILE A 108 -1.60 1.04 -11.91
N THR A 109 -0.33 1.42 -11.69
CA THR A 109 0.00 2.54 -10.80
C THR A 109 -0.49 3.85 -11.39
N TYR A 110 -0.29 4.06 -12.70
CA TYR A 110 -0.80 5.24 -13.41
C TYR A 110 -2.32 5.24 -13.51
N LEU A 111 -2.93 4.12 -13.91
CA LEU A 111 -4.39 4.01 -14.06
C LEU A 111 -5.12 4.27 -12.74
N ARG A 112 -4.56 3.80 -11.61
CA ARG A 112 -5.11 4.07 -10.29
C ARG A 112 -4.85 5.51 -9.81
N TYR A 113 -3.64 6.01 -10.06
CA TYR A 113 -3.18 7.31 -9.61
C TYR A 113 -2.51 8.10 -10.75
N PRO A 114 -3.32 8.79 -11.58
CA PRO A 114 -2.80 9.73 -12.55
C PRO A 114 -1.99 10.86 -11.87
N PRO A 115 -1.21 11.65 -12.64
CA PRO A 115 -0.41 12.74 -12.10
C PRO A 115 -1.26 13.68 -11.24
N SER A 116 -0.77 13.99 -10.04
CA SER A 116 -1.45 14.92 -9.13
C SER A 116 -1.37 16.35 -9.66
N LYS A 117 -2.10 17.28 -9.03
CA LYS A 117 -2.00 18.71 -9.35
C LYS A 117 -0.55 19.23 -9.20
N THR A 118 0.15 18.77 -8.17
CA THR A 118 1.56 19.13 -7.94
C THR A 118 2.44 18.57 -9.05
N ASP A 119 2.27 17.29 -9.41
CA ASP A 119 3.05 16.67 -10.49
C ASP A 119 2.86 17.45 -11.81
N LYS A 120 1.61 17.77 -12.18
CA LYS A 120 1.31 18.56 -13.39
C LYS A 120 1.95 19.95 -13.37
N ASN A 121 1.91 20.64 -12.23
CA ASN A 121 2.52 21.97 -12.08
C ASN A 121 4.05 21.91 -12.18
N GLU A 122 4.66 20.78 -11.80
CA GLU A 122 6.09 20.53 -11.89
C GLU A 122 6.50 19.96 -13.28
N GLY A 123 5.55 19.83 -14.21
CA GLY A 123 5.79 19.30 -15.55
C GLY A 123 5.86 17.76 -15.63
N HIS A 124 5.50 17.07 -14.54
CA HIS A 124 5.49 15.62 -14.49
C HIS A 124 4.19 15.04 -15.07
N ARG A 125 4.33 14.10 -16.00
CA ARG A 125 3.24 13.32 -16.59
C ARG A 125 2.80 12.13 -15.74
N LEU A 126 3.60 11.76 -14.73
CA LEU A 126 3.34 10.63 -13.84
C LEU A 126 3.30 11.08 -12.37
N ASN A 127 2.59 10.32 -11.53
CA ASN A 127 2.47 10.63 -10.11
C ASN A 127 3.74 10.24 -9.33
N THR A 128 4.65 11.18 -9.11
CA THR A 128 5.98 10.89 -8.54
C THR A 128 5.91 10.20 -7.17
N LYS A 129 4.95 10.60 -6.32
CA LYS A 129 4.77 10.06 -4.96
C LYS A 129 4.30 8.62 -4.96
N ARG A 130 3.38 8.28 -5.86
CA ARG A 130 2.82 6.91 -5.97
C ARG A 130 3.78 5.95 -6.65
N PHE A 131 4.66 6.47 -7.49
CA PHE A 131 5.71 5.69 -8.15
C PHE A 131 6.96 5.50 -7.27
N TYR A 132 7.59 6.57 -6.76
CA TYR A 132 8.96 6.39 -6.20
C TYR A 132 9.43 7.40 -5.14
N SER A 133 8.91 8.63 -5.16
CA SER A 133 9.58 9.77 -4.51
C SER A 133 9.41 9.79 -2.99
N HIS A 134 8.25 9.33 -2.51
CA HIS A 134 7.88 9.30 -1.11
C HIS A 134 7.63 7.85 -0.67
N THR A 135 8.60 7.27 0.04
CA THR A 135 8.70 5.82 0.31
C THR A 135 7.43 5.21 0.91
N ARG A 136 6.81 5.88 1.89
CA ARG A 136 5.54 5.42 2.53
C ARG A 136 4.29 5.61 1.67
N ARG A 137 4.40 6.31 0.54
CA ARG A 137 3.30 6.62 -0.40
C ARG A 137 3.43 5.89 -1.73
N ILE A 138 4.53 5.15 -1.97
CA ILE A 138 4.66 4.24 -3.11
C ILE A 138 3.52 3.23 -3.00
N TRP A 139 2.59 3.26 -3.96
CA TRP A 139 1.27 2.66 -3.79
C TRP A 139 1.34 1.17 -3.42
N LEU A 140 2.07 0.36 -4.22
CA LEU A 140 2.20 -1.07 -3.98
C LEU A 140 2.85 -1.40 -2.63
N LYS A 141 3.83 -0.58 -2.20
CA LYS A 141 4.46 -0.71 -0.87
C LYS A 141 3.44 -0.47 0.22
N THR A 142 2.68 0.64 0.10
CA THR A 142 1.66 1.02 1.07
C THR A 142 0.62 -0.09 1.21
N LEU A 143 0.14 -0.67 0.10
CA LEU A 143 -0.83 -1.76 0.11
C LEU A 143 -0.30 -3.02 0.79
N TRP A 144 0.93 -3.44 0.46
CA TRP A 144 1.51 -4.63 1.06
C TRP A 144 1.64 -4.47 2.59
N TRP A 145 2.17 -3.33 3.05
CA TRP A 145 2.30 -3.05 4.48
C TRP A 145 0.94 -2.93 5.18
N TYR A 146 -0.06 -2.36 4.50
CA TYR A 146 -1.42 -2.26 5.03
C TYR A 146 -1.99 -3.64 5.34
N ILE A 147 -1.83 -4.59 4.41
CA ILE A 147 -2.26 -5.97 4.62
C ILE A 147 -1.40 -6.68 5.67
N HIS A 148 -0.07 -6.53 5.64
CA HIS A 148 0.83 -7.17 6.61
C HIS A 148 0.45 -6.81 8.06
N LEU A 149 0.21 -5.52 8.29
CA LEU A 149 -0.12 -4.96 9.61
C LEU A 149 -1.58 -5.22 10.01
N SER A 150 -2.46 -5.47 9.04
CA SER A 150 -3.87 -5.82 9.29
C SER A 150 -4.12 -7.33 9.30
N TRP A 151 -3.11 -8.15 9.05
CA TRP A 151 -3.28 -9.58 8.77
C TRP A 151 -3.94 -10.34 9.93
N GLN A 152 -5.04 -11.03 9.64
CA GLN A 152 -5.82 -11.83 10.60
C GLN A 152 -5.64 -13.35 10.39
N GLY A 153 -4.47 -13.77 9.88
CA GLY A 153 -4.12 -15.17 9.65
C GLY A 153 -4.48 -15.69 8.25
N THR A 154 -5.57 -15.20 7.64
CA THR A 154 -5.98 -15.58 6.28
C THR A 154 -6.43 -14.36 5.46
N LYS A 155 -6.44 -14.50 4.14
CA LYS A 155 -6.96 -13.46 3.24
C LYS A 155 -8.43 -13.15 3.52
N ILE A 156 -9.25 -14.17 3.76
CA ILE A 156 -10.69 -14.03 4.01
C ILE A 156 -10.94 -13.30 5.33
N SER A 157 -10.30 -13.74 6.42
CA SER A 157 -10.45 -13.09 7.73
C SER A 157 -9.93 -11.66 7.72
N THR A 158 -8.83 -11.40 7.02
CA THR A 158 -8.28 -10.04 6.86
C THR A 158 -9.23 -9.15 6.07
N TYR A 159 -9.71 -9.60 4.91
CA TYR A 159 -10.68 -8.86 4.10
C TYR A 159 -11.93 -8.50 4.91
N LYS A 160 -12.50 -9.46 5.65
CA LYS A 160 -13.72 -9.28 6.44
C LYS A 160 -13.63 -8.10 7.41
N ILE A 161 -12.46 -7.84 8.01
CA ILE A 161 -12.31 -6.77 9.01
C ILE A 161 -12.02 -5.40 8.38
N ILE A 162 -11.40 -5.34 7.20
CA ILE A 162 -10.96 -4.08 6.57
C ILE A 162 -11.87 -3.60 5.43
N LYS A 163 -12.74 -4.44 4.88
CA LYS A 163 -13.54 -4.14 3.67
C LYS A 163 -14.40 -2.87 3.76
N ASP A 164 -14.83 -2.48 4.97
CA ASP A 164 -15.74 -1.36 5.18
C ASP A 164 -15.01 -0.08 5.65
N TYR A 165 -13.70 0.04 5.41
CA TYR A 165 -12.94 1.26 5.75
C TYR A 165 -12.87 2.22 4.55
N GLY A 166 -12.06 3.28 4.66
CA GLY A 166 -11.85 4.24 3.57
C GLY A 166 -10.43 4.20 3.01
N THR A 167 -10.26 4.71 1.79
CA THR A 167 -8.95 4.87 1.12
C THR A 167 -7.94 5.61 2.00
N ASP A 168 -8.39 6.66 2.71
CA ASP A 168 -7.50 7.45 3.57
C ASP A 168 -6.99 6.67 4.79
N THR A 169 -7.77 5.69 5.27
CA THR A 169 -7.38 4.81 6.38
C THR A 169 -6.07 4.08 6.07
N ILE A 170 -5.86 3.67 4.82
CA ILE A 170 -4.62 3.01 4.38
C ILE A 170 -3.42 3.92 4.65
N SER A 171 -3.47 5.16 4.16
CA SER A 171 -2.33 6.09 4.29
C SER A 171 -2.14 6.49 5.75
N ASP A 172 -3.22 6.81 6.48
CA ASP A 172 -3.15 7.19 7.89
C ASP A 172 -2.55 6.10 8.78
N PHE A 173 -2.83 4.83 8.48
CA PHE A 173 -2.30 3.69 9.22
C PHE A 173 -0.80 3.48 8.99
N ILE A 174 -0.35 3.60 7.74
CA ILE A 174 1.04 3.35 7.38
C ILE A 174 1.97 4.51 7.76
N GLU A 175 1.51 5.75 7.72
CA GLU A 175 2.40 6.91 7.86
C GLU A 175 2.81 7.24 9.30
N ARG A 176 2.15 6.63 10.29
CA ARG A 176 2.32 6.97 11.72
C ARG A 176 2.79 5.78 12.57
N PRO A 177 3.97 5.20 12.32
CA PRO A 177 4.46 4.05 13.09
C PRO A 177 4.89 4.36 14.54
N GLY A 178 4.96 5.62 14.98
CA GLY A 178 5.56 5.95 16.28
C GLY A 178 7.00 5.44 16.39
N LYS A 179 7.27 4.51 17.33
CA LYS A 179 8.57 3.84 17.51
C LYS A 179 8.81 2.63 16.57
N GLY A 180 7.94 2.42 15.59
CA GLY A 180 7.99 1.28 14.67
C GLY A 180 6.69 0.49 14.69
N TYR A 181 6.51 -0.40 13.71
CA TYR A 181 5.31 -1.23 13.63
C TYR A 181 5.31 -2.33 14.69
N ARG A 182 4.48 -2.16 15.72
CA ARG A 182 4.21 -3.17 16.74
C ARG A 182 3.15 -4.15 16.24
N LEU A 183 3.58 -5.23 15.58
CA LEU A 183 2.70 -6.06 14.75
C LEU A 183 1.40 -6.50 15.45
N ASP A 184 1.49 -7.02 16.67
CA ASP A 184 0.32 -7.52 17.40
C ASP A 184 -0.65 -6.40 17.78
N LEU A 185 -0.12 -5.23 18.17
CA LEU A 185 -0.93 -4.04 18.43
C LEU A 185 -1.65 -3.57 17.18
N TYR A 186 -0.94 -3.48 16.05
CA TYR A 186 -1.54 -3.02 14.79
C TYR A 186 -2.67 -3.95 14.33
N ARG A 187 -2.49 -5.26 14.48
CA ARG A 187 -3.52 -6.26 14.17
C ARG A 187 -4.71 -6.17 15.12
N ALA A 188 -4.47 -5.94 16.41
CA ALA A 188 -5.52 -5.74 17.40
C ALA A 188 -6.31 -4.46 17.11
N LEU A 189 -5.65 -3.35 16.80
CA LEU A 189 -6.30 -2.07 16.45
C LEU A 189 -7.23 -2.23 15.24
N MET A 190 -6.78 -2.91 14.18
CA MET A 190 -7.62 -3.14 13.00
C MET A 190 -8.80 -4.09 13.31
N ARG A 191 -8.56 -5.14 14.10
CA ARG A 191 -9.64 -6.03 14.54
C ARG A 191 -10.69 -5.29 15.37
N GLU A 192 -10.28 -4.49 16.34
CA GLU A 192 -11.22 -3.74 17.19
C GLU A 192 -11.90 -2.61 16.41
N TYR A 193 -11.19 -1.91 15.53
CA TYR A 193 -11.81 -0.86 14.69
C TYR A 193 -12.87 -1.40 13.73
N SER A 194 -12.74 -2.66 13.31
CA SER A 194 -13.77 -3.30 12.47
C SER A 194 -15.15 -3.38 13.14
N LYS A 195 -15.20 -3.39 14.47
CA LYS A 195 -16.42 -3.46 15.27
C LYS A 195 -17.13 -2.12 15.42
N VAL A 196 -16.47 -1.01 15.08
CA VAL A 196 -17.04 0.34 15.16
C VAL A 196 -18.16 0.49 14.12
N PRO A 197 -19.41 0.83 14.50
CA PRO A 197 -20.52 0.94 13.55
C PRO A 197 -20.33 2.09 12.54
N MET A 198 -19.99 3.29 13.02
CA MET A 198 -19.81 4.49 12.20
C MET A 198 -18.32 4.77 11.97
N LYS A 199 -17.74 4.08 10.98
CA LYS A 199 -16.34 4.27 10.60
C LYS A 199 -16.17 5.56 9.80
N SER A 200 -15.05 6.24 10.03
CA SER A 200 -14.65 7.41 9.24
C SER A 200 -13.15 7.62 9.34
N SER A 201 -12.56 8.21 8.29
CA SER A 201 -11.14 8.58 8.28
C SER A 201 -10.79 9.48 9.46
N ASN A 202 -11.67 10.42 9.83
CA ASN A 202 -11.46 11.33 10.97
C ASN A 202 -11.40 10.59 12.31
N LEU A 203 -12.31 9.64 12.55
CA LEU A 203 -12.29 8.83 13.75
C LEU A 203 -11.05 7.95 13.80
N PHE A 204 -10.70 7.29 12.68
CA PHE A 204 -9.48 6.48 12.60
C PHE A 204 -8.23 7.33 12.88
N ASN A 205 -8.16 8.53 12.30
CA ASN A 205 -7.06 9.46 12.51
C ASN A 205 -6.91 9.88 13.98
N ARG A 206 -8.04 10.09 14.67
CA ARG A 206 -8.10 10.41 16.10
C ARG A 206 -7.57 9.25 16.93
N ILE A 207 -8.04 8.03 16.69
CA ILE A 207 -7.56 6.81 17.35
C ILE A 207 -6.05 6.65 17.17
N GLN A 208 -5.54 6.82 15.94
CA GLN A 208 -4.10 6.72 15.66
C GLN A 208 -3.28 7.79 16.38
N LYS A 209 -3.78 9.02 16.49
CA LYS A 209 -3.13 10.09 17.27
C LYS A 209 -3.10 9.74 18.76
N GLN A 210 -4.22 9.26 19.30
CA GLN A 210 -4.30 8.87 20.71
C GLN A 210 -3.40 7.68 21.02
N ASN A 211 -3.35 6.67 20.13
CA ASN A 211 -2.41 5.54 20.22
C ASN A 211 -0.96 6.04 20.34
N LEU A 212 -0.56 6.97 19.46
CA LEU A 212 0.79 7.53 19.44
C LEU A 212 1.13 8.27 20.75
N VAL A 213 0.16 8.96 21.35
CA VAL A 213 0.33 9.63 22.65
C VAL A 213 0.43 8.61 23.77
N ASN A 214 -0.51 7.67 23.84
CA ASN A 214 -0.58 6.65 24.89
C ASN A 214 0.68 5.77 24.90
N CYS A 215 1.19 5.36 23.74
CA CYS A 215 2.40 4.55 23.62
C CYS A 215 3.70 5.24 24.11
N ARG A 216 3.64 6.51 24.57
CA ARG A 216 4.78 7.18 25.22
C ARG A 216 4.95 6.78 26.68
N SER A 217 3.85 6.46 27.37
CA SER A 217 3.82 6.17 28.81
C SER A 217 3.18 4.82 29.14
N VAL A 218 2.42 4.25 28.21
CA VAL A 218 1.76 2.95 28.34
C VAL A 218 2.40 1.97 27.38
N GLU A 219 2.70 0.79 27.89
CA GLU A 219 3.18 -0.35 27.10
C GLU A 219 1.99 -1.30 26.86
N PRO A 220 1.32 -1.30 25.67
CA PRO A 220 0.15 -2.11 25.37
C PRO A 220 0.23 -3.58 25.80
N ALA A 221 1.39 -4.21 25.59
CA ALA A 221 1.65 -5.60 25.95
C ALA A 221 1.52 -5.88 27.46
N LEU A 222 1.75 -4.86 28.30
CA LEU A 222 1.73 -4.95 29.75
C LEU A 222 0.41 -4.45 30.36
N THR A 223 -0.58 -4.14 29.53
CA THR A 223 -1.91 -3.75 30.02
C THR A 223 -2.80 -4.97 30.24
N GLU A 224 -3.89 -4.80 31.00
CA GLU A 224 -4.89 -5.86 31.15
C GLU A 224 -5.46 -6.26 29.77
N GLY A 225 -5.40 -7.56 29.46
CA GLY A 225 -5.75 -8.10 28.15
C GLY A 225 -4.71 -7.86 27.05
N ALA A 226 -3.49 -7.44 27.40
CA ALA A 226 -2.39 -7.14 26.49
C ALA A 226 -2.81 -6.17 25.35
N GLU A 227 -2.31 -6.36 24.14
CA GLU A 227 -2.64 -5.53 22.97
C GLU A 227 -4.14 -5.47 22.66
N ASP A 228 -4.86 -6.57 22.86
CA ASP A 228 -6.31 -6.64 22.61
C ASP A 228 -7.09 -5.78 23.60
N GLY A 229 -6.79 -5.92 24.88
CA GLY A 229 -7.40 -5.10 25.93
C GLY A 229 -7.05 -3.62 25.78
N TYR A 230 -5.81 -3.32 25.40
CA TYR A 230 -5.40 -1.95 25.06
C TYR A 230 -6.18 -1.37 23.88
N ALA A 231 -6.25 -2.09 22.76
CA ALA A 231 -6.92 -1.62 21.54
C ALA A 231 -8.40 -1.36 21.78
N LYS A 232 -9.07 -2.25 22.53
CA LYS A 232 -10.47 -2.09 22.93
C LYS A 232 -10.68 -0.79 23.70
N ARG A 233 -9.92 -0.58 24.80
CA ARG A 233 -10.04 0.63 25.64
C ARG A 233 -9.73 1.91 24.87
N LEU A 234 -8.73 1.88 24.00
CA LEU A 234 -8.36 3.04 23.17
C LEU A 234 -9.51 3.45 22.24
N ILE A 235 -10.19 2.48 21.63
CA ILE A 235 -11.31 2.75 20.72
C ILE A 235 -12.51 3.27 21.48
N GLU A 236 -12.85 2.68 22.62
CA GLU A 236 -13.92 3.17 23.51
C GLU A 236 -13.68 4.64 23.88
N GLN A 237 -12.49 4.99 24.37
CA GLN A 237 -12.08 6.37 24.70
C GLN A 237 -12.12 7.36 23.54
N SER A 238 -12.09 6.88 22.29
CA SER A 238 -12.03 7.74 21.10
C SER A 238 -13.41 7.99 20.47
N ILE A 239 -14.40 7.18 20.84
CA ILE A 239 -15.80 7.26 20.37
C ILE A 239 -16.63 8.15 21.29
N ASP A 240 -16.33 8.15 22.59
CA ASP A 240 -16.84 9.11 23.57
C ASP A 240 -16.43 10.56 23.23
#